data_AF-A0A9P2EDV1-F1
#
_entry.id   AF-A0A9P2EDV1-F1
#
_cell.length_a   1.000
_cell.length_b   1.000
_cell.length_c   1.000
_cell.angle_alpha   90.00
_cell.angle_beta   90.00
_cell.angle_gamma   90.00
#
_symmetry.space_group_name_H-M   'P 1'
#
loop_
_entity.id
_entity.type
_entity.pdbx_description
1 polymer ?
#
loop_
_entity_poly.entity_id
_entity_poly.type
_entity_poly.pdbx_seq_one_letter_code
_entity_poly.pdbx_strand_id
1 'polypeptide(L)'
;SKKYMEKWTKSRGKLEQELTSHTTEYYIDEIKKKANEYKSFISELLDEELFKLITNPLYFNEQFDWKKRRAMLIKIAGDVTDDEVISADDSLKDLSTFLGKHSIEDKLIQINEQRKNLRKRLELIPELINEATKAKQDTTGLNQSDIKGELSVIEEQIQLIEQEKNVLKSGGIQTELNKQKANIELELTKIKANEQKEVQELLMSKKEEIFKERNELIDVKNRIGESTFLIQRKQGEIATKQQELTKLGKEWDVLQLEKFDEHRKKCPTCNQDFPAEH
;
A
#
# COMPACT_ATOMS: atom_id res chain seq x y z
N SER A 1 36.69 85.21 -7.11
CA SER A 1 37.77 85.59 -8.02
C SER A 1 38.45 84.35 -8.59
N LYS A 2 39.01 84.44 -9.81
CA LYS A 2 39.72 83.36 -10.50
C LYS A 2 41.20 83.75 -10.65
N LYS A 3 42.13 82.93 -10.13
CA LYS A 3 43.58 83.15 -10.25
C LYS A 3 44.20 82.06 -11.12
N TYR A 4 44.82 82.46 -12.22
CA TYR A 4 45.60 81.56 -13.07
C TYR A 4 47.02 81.47 -12.54
N MET A 5 47.51 80.25 -12.35
CA MET A 5 48.85 80.00 -11.84
C MET A 5 49.58 79.01 -12.74
N GLU A 6 50.85 79.29 -12.97
CA GLU A 6 51.75 78.38 -13.64
C GLU A 6 52.26 77.33 -12.66
N LYS A 7 52.21 76.07 -13.07
CA LYS A 7 52.77 74.96 -12.32
C LYS A 7 54.14 74.63 -12.88
N TRP A 8 55.16 75.07 -12.14
CA TRP A 8 56.55 74.75 -12.40
C TRP A 8 56.92 73.51 -11.58
N THR A 9 57.48 72.49 -12.22
CA THR A 9 57.93 71.28 -11.50
C THR A 9 59.35 70.91 -11.88
N LYS A 10 60.12 70.48 -10.88
CA LYS A 10 61.49 70.02 -11.05
C LYS A 10 61.52 68.50 -11.18
N SER A 11 61.79 68.01 -12.39
CA SER A 11 61.94 66.56 -12.64
C SER A 11 63.23 66.03 -12.01
N ARG A 12 63.18 64.81 -11.46
CA ARG A 12 64.29 64.22 -10.68
C ARG A 12 65.54 64.07 -11.57
N GLY A 13 66.60 64.79 -11.23
CA GLY A 13 67.88 64.78 -11.97
C GLY A 13 68.20 66.03 -12.80
N LYS A 14 67.28 66.99 -12.95
CA LYS A 14 67.54 68.29 -13.61
C LYS A 14 67.73 69.42 -12.58
N LEU A 15 68.58 70.41 -12.89
CA LEU A 15 68.88 71.56 -12.02
C LEU A 15 67.81 72.68 -12.09
N GLU A 16 67.20 72.89 -13.26
CA GLU A 16 66.21 73.95 -13.51
C GLU A 16 64.77 73.43 -13.43
N GLN A 17 63.82 74.32 -13.09
CA GLN A 17 62.39 74.00 -13.08
C GLN A 17 61.82 74.17 -14.48
N GLU A 18 61.02 73.21 -14.93
CA GLU A 18 60.32 73.27 -16.22
C GLU A 18 58.83 73.55 -15.97
N LEU A 19 58.25 74.43 -16.78
CA LEU A 19 56.81 74.70 -16.79
C LEU A 19 56.10 73.44 -17.27
N THR A 20 55.34 72.77 -16.39
CA THR A 20 54.67 71.51 -16.73
C THR A 20 53.19 71.62 -16.97
N SER A 21 52.52 72.61 -16.38
CA SER A 21 51.08 72.79 -16.58
C SER A 21 50.61 74.19 -16.15
N HIS A 22 49.37 74.54 -16.49
CA HIS A 22 48.66 75.68 -15.94
C HIS A 22 47.52 75.19 -15.06
N THR A 23 47.36 75.80 -13.89
CA THR A 23 46.25 75.51 -12.97
C THR A 23 45.46 76.78 -12.70
N THR A 24 44.17 76.62 -12.44
CA THR A 24 43.32 77.73 -12.01
C THR A 24 42.80 77.45 -10.61
N GLU A 25 42.97 78.42 -9.71
CA GLU A 25 42.38 78.40 -8.39
C GLU A 25 41.18 79.36 -8.32
N TYR A 26 40.14 78.92 -7.62
CA TYR A 26 38.87 79.62 -7.47
C TYR A 26 38.69 80.04 -6.01
N TYR A 27 38.23 81.28 -5.79
CA TYR A 27 38.06 81.86 -4.46
C TYR A 27 36.69 82.54 -4.34
N ILE A 28 36.00 82.33 -3.23
CA ILE A 28 34.78 83.04 -2.83
C ILE A 28 35.08 83.69 -1.47
N ASP A 29 34.93 85.01 -1.37
CA ASP A 29 35.28 85.79 -0.16
C ASP A 29 36.66 85.42 0.42
N GLU A 30 37.65 85.38 -0.46
CA GLU A 30 39.05 85.00 -0.16
C GLU A 30 39.28 83.54 0.27
N ILE A 31 38.23 82.71 0.36
CA ILE A 31 38.33 81.28 0.67
C ILE A 31 38.47 80.46 -0.61
N LYS A 32 39.52 79.63 -0.69
CA LYS A 32 39.76 78.72 -1.82
C LYS A 32 38.68 77.65 -1.91
N LYS A 33 38.10 77.47 -3.09
CA LYS A 33 37.03 76.51 -3.39
C LYS A 33 37.37 75.61 -4.58
N LYS A 34 36.71 74.46 -4.66
CA LYS A 34 36.79 73.61 -5.85
C LYS A 34 36.07 74.28 -7.02
N ALA A 35 36.48 73.95 -8.24
CA ALA A 35 35.89 74.53 -9.46
C ALA A 35 34.36 74.33 -9.53
N ASN A 36 33.84 73.17 -9.11
CA ASN A 36 32.41 72.91 -9.10
C ASN A 36 31.66 73.75 -8.06
N GLU A 37 32.18 73.86 -6.84
CA GLU A 37 31.59 74.69 -5.78
C GLU A 37 31.55 76.16 -6.18
N TYR A 38 32.61 76.65 -6.84
CA TYR A 38 32.64 77.99 -7.41
C TYR A 38 31.58 78.19 -8.49
N LYS A 39 31.47 77.25 -9.44
CA LYS A 39 30.45 77.31 -10.49
C LYS A 39 29.02 77.27 -9.92
N SER A 40 28.76 76.42 -8.94
CA SER A 40 27.46 76.33 -8.28
C SER A 40 27.08 77.64 -7.59
N PHE A 41 27.99 78.23 -6.82
CA PHE A 41 27.77 79.53 -6.18
C PHE A 41 27.45 80.64 -7.19
N ILE A 42 28.20 80.70 -8.31
CA ILE A 42 27.91 81.65 -9.38
C ILE A 42 26.54 81.39 -10.01
N SER A 43 26.20 80.12 -10.27
CA SER A 43 24.92 79.73 -10.86
C SER A 43 23.70 80.02 -9.97
N GLU A 44 23.87 80.02 -8.64
CA GLU A 44 22.83 80.44 -7.69
C GLU A 44 22.57 81.94 -7.72
N LEU A 45 23.64 82.74 -7.88
CA LEU A 45 23.51 84.18 -7.99
C LEU A 45 22.89 84.58 -9.33
N LEU A 46 23.36 83.96 -10.40
CA LEU A 46 22.93 84.26 -11.75
C LEU A 46 23.26 83.08 -12.69
N ASP A 47 22.27 82.62 -13.45
CA ASP A 47 22.52 81.58 -14.46
C ASP A 47 23.54 82.08 -15.49
N GLU A 48 24.67 81.36 -15.58
CA GLU A 48 25.79 81.71 -16.45
C GLU A 48 25.37 81.70 -17.93
N GLU A 49 24.43 80.82 -18.30
CA GLU A 49 23.92 80.70 -19.66
C GLU A 49 23.05 81.92 -20.03
N LEU A 50 22.11 82.30 -19.16
CA LEU A 50 21.34 83.55 -19.29
C LEU A 50 22.22 84.79 -19.30
N PHE A 51 23.24 84.86 -18.43
CA PHE A 51 24.17 85.99 -18.39
C PHE A 51 24.86 86.23 -19.71
N LYS A 52 25.40 85.16 -20.32
CA LYS A 52 26.07 85.24 -21.62
C LYS A 52 25.09 85.65 -22.71
N LEU A 53 23.85 85.20 -22.62
CA LEU A 53 22.79 85.56 -23.57
C LEU A 53 22.51 87.06 -23.59
N ILE A 54 22.55 87.73 -22.43
CA ILE A 54 22.25 89.17 -22.31
C ILE A 54 23.49 90.07 -22.43
N THR A 55 24.69 89.56 -22.13
CA THR A 55 25.94 90.34 -22.13
C THR A 55 26.78 90.18 -23.38
N ASN A 56 26.67 89.05 -24.10
CA ASN A 56 27.42 88.80 -25.31
C ASN A 56 26.48 88.68 -26.54
N PRO A 57 26.49 89.67 -27.45
CA PRO A 57 25.60 89.68 -28.60
C PRO A 57 25.83 88.53 -29.59
N LEU A 58 26.99 87.87 -29.58
CA LEU A 58 27.31 86.73 -30.46
C LEU A 58 26.95 85.37 -29.84
N TYR A 59 26.74 85.31 -28.52
CA TYR A 59 26.56 84.04 -27.81
C TYR A 59 25.36 83.25 -28.33
N PHE A 60 24.22 83.93 -28.53
CA PHE A 60 23.01 83.32 -29.05
C PHE A 60 23.21 82.68 -30.43
N ASN A 61 23.97 83.33 -31.32
CA ASN A 61 24.12 82.90 -32.71
C ASN A 61 25.23 81.87 -32.91
N GLU A 62 26.30 81.92 -32.12
CA GLU A 62 27.50 81.12 -32.38
C GLU A 62 27.68 79.96 -31.39
N GLN A 63 27.36 80.17 -30.11
CA GLN A 63 27.77 79.25 -29.03
C GLN A 63 26.60 78.56 -28.33
N PHE A 64 25.39 79.10 -28.41
CA PHE A 64 24.22 78.51 -27.77
C PHE A 64 23.83 77.21 -28.49
N ASP A 65 23.36 76.16 -27.81
CA ASP A 65 22.97 74.92 -28.51
C ASP A 65 21.75 75.18 -29.43
N TRP A 66 21.72 74.62 -30.63
CA TRP A 66 20.66 74.93 -31.61
C TRP A 66 19.25 74.53 -31.12
N LYS A 67 19.11 73.47 -30.32
CA LYS A 67 17.82 73.08 -29.74
C LYS A 67 17.38 74.10 -28.69
N LYS A 68 18.32 74.56 -27.85
CA LYS A 68 18.06 75.61 -26.86
C LYS A 68 17.74 76.96 -27.51
N ARG A 69 18.44 77.33 -28.60
CA ARG A 69 18.11 78.52 -29.43
C ARG A 69 16.68 78.46 -29.91
N ARG A 70 16.30 77.34 -30.54
CA ARG A 70 14.95 77.13 -31.06
C ARG A 70 13.90 77.26 -29.96
N ALA A 71 14.11 76.58 -28.83
CA ALA A 71 13.21 76.67 -27.67
C ALA A 71 13.08 78.10 -27.13
N MET A 72 14.20 78.84 -27.05
CA MET A 72 14.20 80.24 -26.60
C MET A 72 13.44 81.16 -27.56
N LEU A 73 13.62 80.98 -28.88
CA LEU A 73 12.88 81.75 -29.89
C LEU A 73 11.39 81.49 -29.83
N ILE A 74 10.98 80.22 -29.69
CA ILE A 74 9.58 79.84 -29.54
C ILE A 74 8.99 80.51 -28.28
N LYS A 75 9.72 80.47 -27.16
CA LYS A 75 9.30 81.13 -25.92
C LYS A 75 9.13 82.64 -26.06
N ILE A 76 9.94 83.30 -26.88
CA ILE A 76 9.88 84.76 -27.13
C ILE A 76 8.76 85.11 -28.12
N ALA A 77 8.64 84.37 -29.22
CA ALA A 77 7.69 84.65 -30.30
C ALA A 77 6.25 84.26 -29.95
N GLY A 78 6.07 83.44 -28.89
CA GLY A 78 4.81 82.78 -28.59
C GLY A 78 4.82 81.38 -29.20
N ASP A 79 4.41 80.41 -28.39
CA ASP A 79 4.27 79.03 -28.84
C ASP A 79 2.91 78.84 -29.52
N VAL A 80 2.86 77.93 -30.50
CA VAL A 80 1.61 77.49 -31.11
C VAL A 80 1.29 76.11 -30.57
N THR A 81 0.04 75.87 -30.20
CA THR A 81 -0.36 74.57 -29.67
C THR A 81 -0.39 73.53 -30.79
N ASP A 82 -0.16 72.26 -30.47
CA ASP A 82 -0.26 71.16 -31.42
C ASP A 82 -1.65 71.15 -32.12
N ASP A 83 -2.71 71.49 -31.39
CA ASP A 83 -4.08 71.58 -31.92
C ASP A 83 -4.25 72.69 -32.98
N GLU A 84 -3.59 73.84 -32.80
CA GLU A 84 -3.59 74.94 -33.77
C GLU A 84 -2.85 74.55 -35.05
N VAL A 85 -1.71 73.86 -34.92
CA VAL A 85 -0.93 73.37 -36.07
C VAL A 85 -1.72 72.30 -36.84
N ILE A 86 -2.34 71.35 -36.13
CA ILE A 86 -3.17 70.30 -36.72
C ILE A 86 -4.40 70.90 -37.43
N SER A 87 -5.00 71.94 -36.87
CA SER A 87 -6.17 72.61 -37.47
C SER A 87 -5.82 73.47 -38.68
N ALA A 88 -4.57 73.93 -38.79
CA ALA A 88 -4.09 74.77 -39.89
C ALA A 88 -3.75 73.99 -41.17
N ASP A 89 -3.51 72.67 -41.08
CA ASP A 89 -3.16 71.81 -42.22
C ASP A 89 -4.10 70.60 -42.31
N ASP A 90 -4.89 70.58 -43.38
CA ASP A 90 -5.85 69.51 -43.67
C ASP A 90 -5.21 68.12 -43.73
N SER A 91 -3.93 68.01 -44.07
CA SER A 91 -3.20 66.73 -44.10
C SER A 91 -2.93 66.14 -42.71
N LEU A 92 -3.05 66.95 -41.65
CA LEU A 92 -2.81 66.55 -40.26
C LEU A 92 -4.09 66.19 -39.51
N LYS A 93 -5.28 66.34 -40.12
CA LYS A 93 -6.58 66.11 -39.46
C LYS A 93 -6.67 64.74 -38.76
N ASP A 94 -6.14 63.69 -39.41
CA ASP A 94 -6.15 62.32 -38.88
C ASP A 94 -5.19 62.13 -37.70
N LEU A 95 -4.23 63.03 -37.50
CA LEU A 95 -3.29 62.95 -36.39
C LEU A 95 -4.01 63.18 -35.05
N SER A 96 -5.02 64.05 -35.01
CA SER A 96 -5.83 64.31 -33.80
C SER A 96 -6.49 63.02 -33.28
N THR A 97 -7.08 62.23 -34.18
CA THR A 97 -7.73 60.96 -33.83
C THR A 97 -6.71 59.90 -33.45
N PHE A 98 -5.54 59.89 -34.09
CA PHE A 98 -4.46 58.96 -33.79
C PHE A 98 -3.78 59.20 -32.43
N LEU A 99 -3.58 60.47 -32.05
CA LEU A 99 -3.00 60.87 -30.77
C LEU A 99 -3.95 60.59 -29.60
N GLY A 100 -5.25 60.83 -29.80
CA GLY A 100 -6.28 60.61 -28.79
C GLY A 100 -6.09 61.51 -27.57
N LYS A 101 -5.76 60.93 -26.41
CA LYS A 101 -5.50 61.67 -25.15
C LYS A 101 -4.01 61.87 -24.84
N HIS A 102 -3.13 61.43 -25.73
CA HIS A 102 -1.68 61.45 -25.50
C HIS A 102 -1.03 62.64 -26.21
N SER A 103 0.05 63.16 -25.63
CA SER A 103 0.93 64.07 -26.34
C SER A 103 1.61 63.36 -27.52
N ILE A 104 2.10 64.14 -28.50
CA ILE A 104 2.86 63.61 -29.64
C ILE A 104 4.08 62.81 -29.14
N GLU A 105 4.76 63.34 -28.13
CA GLU A 105 5.95 62.73 -27.52
C GLU A 105 5.62 61.37 -26.88
N ASP A 106 4.55 61.31 -26.08
CA ASP A 106 4.10 60.06 -25.45
C ASP A 106 3.70 59.01 -26.49
N LYS A 107 3.03 59.45 -27.57
CA LYS A 107 2.62 58.54 -28.64
C LYS A 107 3.82 57.96 -29.39
N LEU A 108 4.85 58.76 -29.64
CA LEU A 108 6.09 58.29 -30.25
C LEU A 108 6.83 57.29 -29.35
N ILE A 109 6.86 57.54 -28.05
CA ILE A 109 7.43 56.60 -27.06
C ILE A 109 6.66 55.28 -27.10
N GLN A 110 5.32 55.33 -27.03
CA GLN A 110 4.45 54.16 -27.09
C GLN A 110 4.70 53.33 -28.36
N ILE A 111 4.74 53.96 -29.53
CA ILE A 111 4.96 53.29 -30.81
C ILE A 111 6.34 52.64 -30.84
N ASN A 112 7.38 53.34 -30.39
CA ASN A 112 8.73 52.79 -30.38
C ASN A 112 8.85 51.59 -29.44
N GLU A 113 8.19 51.63 -28.28
CA GLU A 113 8.13 50.50 -27.36
C GLU A 113 7.36 49.31 -27.95
N GLN A 114 6.20 49.56 -28.59
CA GLN A 114 5.46 48.54 -29.32
C GLN A 114 6.30 47.91 -30.43
N ARG A 115 7.01 48.71 -31.24
CA ARG A 115 7.92 48.23 -32.29
C ARG A 115 9.04 47.37 -31.70
N LYS A 116 9.64 47.79 -30.59
CA LYS A 116 10.67 47.02 -29.88
C LYS A 116 10.14 45.68 -29.39
N ASN A 117 8.96 45.66 -28.79
CA ASN A 117 8.32 44.44 -28.30
C ASN A 117 7.94 43.48 -29.44
N LEU A 118 7.40 44.01 -30.55
CA LEU A 118 7.11 43.22 -31.74
C LEU A 118 8.37 42.62 -32.36
N ARG A 119 9.47 43.37 -32.44
CA ARG A 119 10.76 42.84 -32.92
C ARG A 119 11.26 41.70 -32.05
N LYS A 120 11.24 41.85 -30.72
CA LYS A 120 11.61 40.78 -29.79
C LYS A 120 10.76 39.52 -30.00
N ARG A 121 9.43 39.68 -30.16
CA ARG A 121 8.54 38.55 -30.44
C ARG A 121 8.88 37.89 -31.77
N LEU A 122 9.20 38.67 -32.80
CA LEU A 122 9.56 38.16 -34.12
C LEU A 122 10.88 37.38 -34.09
N GLU A 123 11.86 37.84 -33.31
CA GLU A 123 13.11 37.12 -33.03
C GLU A 123 12.90 35.81 -32.27
N LEU A 124 11.89 35.72 -31.40
CA LEU A 124 11.54 34.52 -30.63
C LEU A 124 10.78 33.46 -31.43
N ILE A 125 10.05 33.83 -32.49
CA ILE A 125 9.22 32.89 -33.27
C ILE A 125 10.01 31.66 -33.78
N PRO A 126 11.22 31.80 -34.38
CA PRO A 126 12.00 30.65 -34.84
C PRO A 126 12.36 29.66 -33.73
N GLU A 127 12.69 30.16 -32.53
CA GLU A 127 13.02 29.31 -31.38
C GLU A 127 11.79 28.53 -30.90
N LEU A 128 10.64 29.18 -30.81
CA LEU A 128 9.36 28.54 -30.46
C LEU A 128 8.95 27.48 -31.50
N ILE A 129 9.17 27.75 -32.79
CA ILE A 129 8.92 26.77 -33.86
C ILE A 129 9.85 25.56 -33.71
N ASN A 130 11.13 25.79 -33.41
CA ASN A 130 12.11 24.72 -33.20
C ASN A 130 11.73 23.85 -31.99
N GLU A 131 11.36 24.48 -30.87
CA GLU A 131 10.88 23.79 -29.67
C GLU A 131 9.61 22.97 -29.95
N ALA A 132 8.61 23.57 -30.59
CA ALA A 132 7.38 22.87 -30.97
C ALA A 132 7.65 21.71 -31.94
N THR A 133 8.64 21.85 -32.82
CA THR A 133 9.04 20.78 -33.75
C THR A 133 9.73 19.64 -33.01
N LYS A 134 10.59 19.93 -32.03
CA LYS A 134 11.22 18.93 -31.15
C LYS A 134 10.22 18.24 -30.22
N ALA A 135 9.16 18.93 -29.83
CA ALA A 135 8.10 18.38 -29.00
C ALA A 135 7.17 17.42 -29.76
N LYS A 136 7.22 17.40 -31.10
CA LYS A 136 6.48 16.39 -31.87
C LYS A 136 7.02 15.02 -31.51
N GLN A 137 6.11 14.12 -31.14
CA GLN A 137 6.45 12.72 -30.97
C GLN A 137 6.95 12.17 -32.31
N ASP A 138 8.06 11.45 -32.25
CA ASP A 138 8.58 10.78 -33.43
C ASP A 138 7.66 9.58 -33.75
N THR A 139 6.86 9.74 -34.79
CA THR A 139 5.99 8.68 -35.32
C THR A 139 6.62 7.99 -36.52
N THR A 140 7.89 8.28 -36.84
CA THR A 140 8.56 7.60 -37.96
C THR A 140 8.72 6.11 -37.64
N GLY A 141 8.27 5.25 -38.57
CA GLY A 141 8.26 3.80 -38.38
C GLY A 141 7.02 3.25 -37.64
N LEU A 142 6.14 4.10 -37.09
CA LEU A 142 4.85 3.64 -36.57
C LEU A 142 3.85 3.45 -37.72
N ASN A 143 3.43 2.21 -37.93
CA ASN A 143 2.38 1.88 -38.89
C ASN A 143 1.04 1.77 -38.14
N GLN A 144 0.11 2.65 -38.47
CA GLN A 144 -1.22 2.68 -37.86
C GLN A 144 -1.99 1.36 -38.02
N SER A 145 -1.77 0.65 -39.13
CA SER A 145 -2.42 -0.65 -39.37
C SER A 145 -1.90 -1.71 -38.42
N ASP A 146 -0.58 -1.74 -38.19
CA ASP A 146 0.06 -2.75 -37.33
C ASP A 146 -0.36 -2.54 -35.87
N ILE A 147 -0.36 -1.29 -35.40
CA ILE A 147 -0.82 -0.94 -34.04
C ILE A 147 -2.30 -1.29 -33.85
N LYS A 148 -3.15 -1.06 -34.85
CA LYS A 148 -4.57 -1.46 -34.79
C LYS A 148 -4.72 -2.99 -34.76
N GLY A 149 -3.89 -3.72 -35.50
CA GLY A 149 -3.84 -5.17 -35.46
C GLY A 149 -3.47 -5.69 -34.07
N GLU A 150 -2.40 -5.16 -33.49
CA GLU A 150 -1.96 -5.51 -32.13
C GLU A 150 -3.03 -5.19 -31.08
N LEU A 151 -3.67 -4.02 -31.17
CA LEU A 151 -4.80 -3.65 -30.29
C LEU A 151 -5.95 -4.64 -30.40
N SER A 152 -6.35 -5.02 -31.62
CA SER A 152 -7.43 -5.99 -31.84
C SER A 152 -7.11 -7.35 -31.20
N VAL A 153 -5.86 -7.82 -31.34
CA VAL A 153 -5.42 -9.08 -30.73
C VAL A 153 -5.46 -9.00 -29.20
N ILE A 154 -5.00 -7.89 -28.63
CA ILE A 154 -5.04 -7.68 -27.17
C ILE A 154 -6.49 -7.60 -26.68
N GLU A 155 -7.37 -6.91 -27.40
CA GLU A 155 -8.80 -6.82 -27.06
C GLU A 155 -9.48 -8.20 -27.09
N GLU A 156 -9.19 -9.03 -28.10
CA GLU A 156 -9.67 -10.41 -28.15
C GLU A 156 -9.17 -11.25 -26.97
N GLN A 157 -7.89 -11.13 -26.61
CA GLN A 157 -7.32 -11.82 -25.45
C GLN A 157 -7.98 -11.39 -24.14
N ILE A 158 -8.25 -10.10 -23.97
CA ILE A 158 -8.96 -9.57 -22.80
C ILE A 158 -10.36 -10.18 -22.73
N GLN A 159 -11.10 -10.22 -23.85
CA GLN A 159 -12.45 -10.79 -23.87
C GLN A 159 -12.46 -12.28 -23.50
N LEU A 160 -11.50 -13.06 -24.01
CA LEU A 160 -11.38 -14.49 -23.67
C LEU A 160 -11.14 -14.70 -22.17
N ILE A 161 -10.18 -13.98 -21.60
CA ILE A 161 -9.86 -14.07 -20.17
C ILE A 161 -11.07 -13.63 -19.32
N GLU A 162 -11.82 -12.62 -19.76
CA GLU A 162 -13.00 -12.15 -19.05
C GLU A 162 -14.16 -13.15 -19.11
N GLN A 163 -14.33 -13.85 -20.24
CA GLN A 163 -15.26 -14.97 -20.35
C GLN A 163 -14.88 -16.13 -19.42
N GLU A 164 -13.61 -16.55 -19.40
CA GLU A 164 -13.12 -17.59 -18.49
C GLU A 164 -13.35 -17.22 -17.02
N LYS A 165 -13.04 -15.97 -16.65
CA LYS A 165 -13.30 -15.44 -15.31
C LYS A 165 -14.78 -15.48 -14.95
N ASN A 166 -15.67 -15.14 -15.89
CA ASN A 166 -17.11 -15.19 -15.66
C ASN A 166 -17.62 -16.62 -15.48
N VAL A 167 -17.10 -17.58 -16.25
CA VAL A 167 -17.42 -19.01 -16.07
C VAL A 167 -16.97 -19.48 -14.67
N LEU A 168 -15.76 -19.14 -14.24
CA LEU A 168 -15.27 -19.47 -12.91
C LEU A 168 -16.10 -18.80 -11.79
N LYS A 169 -16.47 -17.53 -11.97
CA LYS A 169 -17.31 -16.77 -11.02
C LYS A 169 -18.75 -17.26 -10.95
N SER A 170 -19.31 -17.72 -12.07
CA SER A 170 -20.68 -18.26 -12.13
C SER A 170 -20.87 -19.47 -11.21
N GLY A 171 -19.77 -20.04 -10.71
CA GLY A 171 -19.80 -21.06 -9.69
C GLY A 171 -20.26 -22.42 -10.19
N GLY A 172 -20.58 -22.58 -11.48
CA GLY A 172 -21.08 -23.84 -12.06
C GLY A 172 -20.17 -25.05 -11.77
N ILE A 173 -18.86 -24.87 -11.97
CA ILE A 173 -17.86 -25.90 -11.66
C ILE A 173 -17.81 -26.18 -10.14
N GLN A 174 -17.86 -25.13 -9.32
CA GLN A 174 -17.85 -25.28 -7.86
C GLN A 174 -19.13 -25.97 -7.34
N THR A 175 -20.29 -25.67 -7.93
CA THR A 175 -21.57 -26.30 -7.59
C THR A 175 -21.58 -27.77 -7.98
N GLU A 176 -21.04 -28.12 -9.15
CA GLU A 176 -20.97 -29.52 -9.58
C GLU A 176 -19.99 -30.33 -8.74
N LEU A 177 -18.81 -29.78 -8.43
CA LEU A 177 -17.86 -30.41 -7.50
C LEU A 177 -18.46 -30.59 -6.10
N ASN A 178 -19.17 -29.60 -5.58
CA ASN A 178 -19.85 -29.70 -4.28
C ASN A 178 -20.94 -30.78 -4.30
N LYS A 179 -21.69 -30.89 -5.39
CA LYS A 179 -22.71 -31.94 -5.57
C LYS A 179 -22.08 -33.33 -5.62
N GLN A 180 -20.99 -33.50 -6.37
CA GLN A 180 -20.24 -34.76 -6.42
C GLN A 180 -19.69 -35.13 -5.04
N LYS A 181 -19.11 -34.17 -4.32
CA LYS A 181 -18.63 -34.36 -2.95
C LYS A 181 -19.75 -34.81 -2.01
N ALA A 182 -20.91 -34.14 -2.04
CA ALA A 182 -22.07 -34.51 -1.22
C ALA A 182 -22.58 -35.92 -1.54
N ASN A 183 -22.60 -36.32 -2.81
CA ASN A 183 -22.98 -37.67 -3.21
C ASN A 183 -21.99 -38.73 -2.69
N ILE A 184 -20.68 -38.48 -2.80
CA ILE A 184 -19.65 -39.38 -2.27
C ILE A 184 -19.76 -39.50 -0.75
N GLU A 185 -19.98 -38.39 -0.04
CA GLU A 185 -20.19 -38.38 1.41
C GLU A 185 -21.42 -39.19 1.81
N LEU A 186 -22.54 -39.05 1.08
CA LEU A 186 -23.74 -39.87 1.30
C LEU A 186 -23.48 -41.35 1.09
N GLU A 187 -22.83 -41.74 -0.01
CA GLU A 187 -22.49 -43.15 -0.26
C GLU A 187 -21.55 -43.71 0.83
N LEU A 188 -20.54 -42.94 1.26
CA LEU A 188 -19.67 -43.33 2.38
C LEU A 188 -20.46 -43.53 3.68
N THR A 189 -21.43 -42.66 3.99
CA THR A 189 -22.26 -42.83 5.19
C THR A 189 -23.14 -44.07 5.10
N LYS A 190 -23.69 -44.39 3.93
CA LYS A 190 -24.48 -45.62 3.71
C LYS A 190 -23.63 -46.87 3.90
N ILE A 191 -22.44 -46.91 3.31
CA ILE A 191 -21.52 -48.05 3.44
C ILE A 191 -21.18 -48.28 4.91
N LYS A 192 -20.78 -47.23 5.64
CA LYS A 192 -20.48 -47.31 7.08
C LYS A 192 -21.66 -47.79 7.90
N ALA A 193 -22.87 -47.30 7.62
CA ALA A 193 -24.07 -47.72 8.32
C ALA A 193 -24.40 -49.20 8.07
N ASN A 194 -24.24 -49.68 6.83
CA ASN A 194 -24.45 -51.08 6.47
C ASN A 194 -23.41 -51.99 7.14
N GLU A 195 -22.12 -51.67 7.07
CA GLU A 195 -21.06 -52.44 7.75
C GLU A 195 -21.30 -52.49 9.27
N GLN A 196 -21.66 -51.36 9.87
CA GLN A 196 -21.96 -51.31 11.30
C GLN A 196 -23.17 -52.18 11.65
N LYS A 197 -24.20 -52.20 10.80
CA LYS A 197 -25.38 -53.06 10.98
C LYS A 197 -25.00 -54.55 10.87
N GLU A 198 -24.25 -54.95 9.86
CA GLU A 198 -23.80 -56.34 9.68
C GLU A 198 -22.95 -56.82 10.86
N VAL A 199 -22.02 -55.99 11.32
CA VAL A 199 -21.20 -56.30 12.50
C VAL A 199 -22.07 -56.45 13.75
N GLN A 200 -23.06 -55.57 13.94
CA GLN A 200 -23.98 -55.67 15.09
C GLN A 200 -24.83 -56.93 15.03
N GLU A 201 -25.38 -57.29 13.87
CA GLU A 201 -26.16 -58.51 13.67
C GLU A 201 -25.32 -59.77 13.96
N LEU A 202 -24.09 -59.84 13.44
CA LEU A 202 -23.18 -60.95 13.71
C LEU A 202 -22.81 -61.05 15.19
N LEU A 203 -22.54 -59.92 15.83
CA LEU A 203 -22.20 -59.85 17.25
C LEU A 203 -23.38 -60.29 18.12
N MET A 204 -24.61 -59.91 17.77
CA MET A 204 -25.82 -60.37 18.45
C MET A 204 -26.02 -61.88 18.29
N SER A 205 -25.88 -62.41 17.07
CA SER A 205 -25.95 -63.86 16.82
C SER A 205 -24.91 -64.62 17.65
N LYS A 206 -23.66 -64.15 17.69
CA LYS A 206 -22.60 -64.79 18.49
C LYS A 206 -22.86 -64.70 19.99
N LYS A 207 -23.43 -63.59 20.47
CA LYS A 207 -23.86 -63.47 21.88
C LYS A 207 -24.96 -64.48 22.23
N GLU A 208 -25.92 -64.69 21.33
CA GLU A 208 -26.97 -65.69 21.53
C GLU A 208 -26.43 -67.12 21.54
N GLU A 209 -25.50 -67.45 20.64
CA GLU A 209 -24.79 -68.74 20.64
C GLU A 209 -24.06 -68.97 21.98
N ILE A 210 -23.25 -67.99 22.41
CA ILE A 210 -22.52 -68.05 23.70
C ILE A 210 -23.50 -68.21 24.87
N PHE A 211 -24.65 -67.53 24.83
CA PHE A 211 -25.66 -67.64 25.87
C PHE A 211 -26.26 -69.05 25.95
N LYS A 212 -26.57 -69.66 24.78
CA LYS A 212 -27.06 -71.05 24.71
C LYS A 212 -26.03 -72.04 25.25
N GLU A 213 -24.79 -71.97 24.77
CA GLU A 213 -23.71 -72.85 25.24
C GLU A 213 -23.46 -72.70 26.74
N ARG A 214 -23.52 -71.47 27.28
CA ARG A 214 -23.40 -71.25 28.73
C ARG A 214 -24.52 -71.90 29.52
N ASN A 215 -25.75 -71.82 29.04
CA ASN A 215 -26.90 -72.45 29.71
C ASN A 215 -26.80 -73.98 29.66
N GLU A 216 -26.37 -74.54 28.53
CA GLU A 216 -26.09 -75.99 28.40
C GLU A 216 -24.97 -76.43 29.35
N LEU A 217 -23.90 -75.65 29.47
CA LEU A 217 -22.82 -75.92 30.42
C LEU A 217 -23.33 -75.92 31.87
N ILE A 218 -24.20 -74.98 32.23
CA ILE A 218 -24.83 -74.92 33.55
C ILE A 218 -25.70 -76.16 33.80
N ASP A 219 -26.53 -76.55 32.82
CA ASP A 219 -27.37 -77.76 32.92
C ASP A 219 -26.53 -79.03 33.12
N VAL A 220 -25.51 -79.23 32.28
CA VAL A 220 -24.59 -80.38 32.42
C VAL A 220 -23.89 -80.36 33.77
N LYS A 221 -23.44 -79.19 34.24
CA LYS A 221 -22.81 -79.05 35.56
C LYS A 221 -23.76 -79.43 36.70
N ASN A 222 -25.04 -79.03 36.62
CA ASN A 222 -26.07 -79.42 37.58
C ASN A 222 -26.29 -80.94 37.56
N ARG A 223 -26.42 -81.54 36.38
CA ARG A 223 -26.58 -83.01 36.21
C ARG A 223 -25.39 -83.80 36.76
N ILE A 224 -24.17 -83.30 36.57
CA ILE A 224 -22.95 -83.87 37.18
C ILE A 224 -23.03 -83.76 38.70
N GLY A 225 -23.45 -82.61 39.24
CA GLY A 225 -23.63 -82.40 40.68
C GLY A 225 -24.64 -83.37 41.28
N GLU A 226 -25.81 -83.53 40.65
CA GLU A 226 -26.85 -84.48 41.06
C GLU A 226 -26.35 -85.93 41.04
N SER A 227 -25.66 -86.32 39.95
CA SER A 227 -25.10 -87.67 39.82
C SER A 227 -24.04 -87.93 40.87
N THR A 228 -23.20 -86.94 41.15
CA THR A 228 -22.14 -87.02 42.17
C THR A 228 -22.74 -87.17 43.57
N PHE A 229 -23.78 -86.39 43.88
CA PHE A 229 -24.52 -86.52 45.14
C PHE A 229 -25.18 -87.90 45.28
N LEU A 230 -25.78 -88.43 44.21
CA LEU A 230 -26.37 -89.76 44.21
C LEU A 230 -25.32 -90.86 44.45
N ILE A 231 -24.16 -90.74 43.80
CA ILE A 231 -23.01 -91.66 44.02
C ILE A 231 -22.58 -91.62 45.49
N GLN A 232 -22.38 -90.42 46.06
CA GLN A 232 -22.01 -90.27 47.47
C GLN A 232 -23.05 -90.91 48.40
N ARG A 233 -24.34 -90.70 48.15
CA ARG A 233 -25.42 -91.33 48.93
C ARG A 233 -25.35 -92.85 48.84
N LYS A 234 -25.22 -93.40 47.63
CA LYS A 234 -25.12 -94.85 47.41
C LYS A 234 -23.87 -95.47 48.04
N GLN A 235 -22.74 -94.76 48.00
CA GLN A 235 -21.53 -95.18 48.72
C GLN A 235 -21.76 -95.24 50.24
N GLY A 236 -22.48 -94.26 50.80
CA GLY A 236 -22.89 -94.28 52.21
C GLY A 236 -23.83 -95.45 52.54
N GLU A 237 -24.84 -95.70 51.70
CA GLU A 237 -25.74 -96.87 51.83
C GLU A 237 -24.96 -98.19 51.79
N ILE A 238 -24.00 -98.34 50.86
CA ILE A 238 -23.13 -99.52 50.78
C ILE A 238 -22.28 -99.68 52.06
N ALA A 239 -21.68 -98.59 52.55
CA ALA A 239 -20.85 -98.62 53.75
C ALA A 239 -21.64 -99.07 54.99
N THR A 240 -22.86 -98.54 55.16
CA THR A 240 -23.76 -98.96 56.26
C THR A 240 -24.17 -100.43 56.15
N LYS A 241 -24.54 -100.90 54.95
CA LYS A 241 -24.87 -102.32 54.72
C LYS A 241 -23.68 -103.24 54.95
N GLN A 242 -22.47 -102.81 54.62
CA GLN A 242 -21.24 -103.57 54.90
C GLN A 242 -20.96 -103.65 56.41
N GLN A 243 -21.23 -102.58 57.16
CA GLN A 243 -21.15 -102.61 58.63
C GLN A 243 -22.20 -103.55 59.24
N GLU A 244 -23.43 -103.54 58.72
CA GLU A 244 -24.47 -104.50 59.15
C GLU A 244 -24.05 -105.95 58.85
N LEU A 245 -23.59 -106.25 57.64
CA LEU A 245 -23.11 -107.59 57.26
C LEU A 245 -21.97 -108.07 58.16
N THR A 246 -20.99 -107.21 58.44
CA THR A 246 -19.88 -107.57 59.33
C THR A 246 -20.34 -107.78 60.78
N LYS A 247 -21.33 -107.00 61.25
CA LYS A 247 -21.95 -107.21 62.56
C LYS A 247 -22.70 -108.53 62.63
N LEU A 248 -23.59 -108.80 61.67
CA LEU A 248 -24.32 -110.07 61.58
C LEU A 248 -23.37 -111.27 61.44
N GLY A 249 -22.28 -111.12 60.69
CA GLY A 249 -21.23 -112.15 60.57
C GLY A 249 -20.59 -112.47 61.92
N LYS A 250 -20.23 -111.45 62.71
CA LYS A 250 -19.71 -111.65 64.07
C LYS A 250 -20.75 -112.29 65.01
N GLU A 251 -22.02 -111.85 64.93
CA GLU A 251 -23.10 -112.45 65.71
C GLU A 251 -23.30 -113.94 65.35
N TRP A 252 -23.20 -114.27 64.06
CA TRP A 252 -23.24 -115.66 63.58
C TRP A 252 -22.05 -116.48 64.06
N ASP A 253 -20.83 -115.94 64.01
CA ASP A 253 -19.63 -116.61 64.51
C ASP A 253 -19.75 -116.94 66.01
N VAL A 254 -20.35 -116.04 66.80
CA VAL A 254 -20.64 -116.28 68.23
C VAL A 254 -21.66 -117.40 68.40
N LEU A 255 -22.77 -117.37 67.66
CA LEU A 255 -23.81 -118.41 67.73
C LEU A 255 -23.29 -119.79 67.31
N GLN A 256 -22.37 -119.87 66.35
CA GLN A 256 -21.73 -121.13 65.94
C GLN A 256 -20.84 -121.75 67.02
N LEU A 257 -20.31 -120.94 67.94
CA LEU A 257 -19.48 -121.40 69.05
C LEU A 257 -20.31 -121.83 70.27
N GLU A 258 -21.62 -121.54 70.29
CA GLU A 258 -22.51 -122.05 71.33
C GLU A 258 -22.65 -123.56 71.20
N LYS A 259 -22.05 -124.29 72.16
CA LYS A 259 -22.28 -125.72 72.34
C LYS A 259 -23.42 -125.93 73.33
N PHE A 260 -24.28 -126.89 73.03
CA PHE A 260 -25.34 -127.30 73.95
C PHE A 260 -24.71 -127.86 75.24
N ASP A 261 -25.08 -127.27 76.37
CA ASP A 261 -24.65 -127.73 77.70
C ASP A 261 -25.46 -128.97 78.09
N GLU A 262 -24.85 -130.15 78.00
CA GLU A 262 -25.47 -131.45 78.28
C GLU A 262 -25.98 -131.62 79.73
N HIS A 263 -25.58 -130.73 80.65
CA HIS A 263 -26.07 -130.74 82.03
C HIS A 263 -27.28 -129.82 82.26
N ARG A 264 -27.74 -129.08 81.23
CA ARG A 264 -29.00 -128.32 81.30
C ARG A 264 -30.19 -129.28 81.27
N LYS A 265 -30.96 -129.29 82.37
CA LYS A 265 -32.21 -130.04 82.50
C LYS A 265 -33.47 -129.26 82.10
N LYS A 266 -33.31 -127.99 81.70
CA LYS A 266 -34.39 -127.09 81.26
C LYS A 266 -33.99 -126.32 80.00
N CYS A 267 -34.92 -126.21 79.06
CA CYS A 267 -34.71 -125.48 77.80
C CYS A 267 -34.54 -123.97 78.07
N PRO A 268 -33.44 -123.33 77.62
CA PRO A 268 -33.18 -121.91 77.88
C PRO A 268 -34.11 -120.94 77.14
N THR A 269 -34.89 -121.41 76.15
CA THR A 269 -35.78 -120.56 75.33
C THR A 269 -37.24 -120.67 75.74
N CYS A 270 -37.71 -121.85 76.17
CA CYS A 270 -39.10 -122.10 76.55
C CYS A 270 -39.29 -122.59 78.00
N ASN A 271 -38.19 -122.73 78.76
CA ASN A 271 -38.15 -123.08 80.19
C ASN A 271 -38.82 -124.41 80.61
N GLN A 272 -39.12 -125.29 79.65
CA GLN A 272 -39.61 -126.65 79.91
C GLN A 272 -38.48 -127.59 80.31
N ASP A 273 -38.76 -128.53 81.23
CA ASP A 273 -37.85 -129.61 81.61
C ASP A 273 -37.61 -130.56 80.41
N PHE A 274 -36.35 -130.96 80.19
CA PHE A 274 -36.01 -131.93 79.15
C PHE A 274 -36.45 -133.35 79.59
N PRO A 275 -37.08 -134.16 78.70
CA PRO A 275 -37.53 -135.51 79.04
C PRO A 275 -36.35 -136.41 79.45
N ALA A 276 -36.54 -137.27 80.46
CA ALA A 276 -35.54 -138.25 80.89
C ALA A 276 -35.41 -139.40 79.86
N GLU A 277 -34.17 -139.80 79.57
CA GLU A 277 -33.80 -140.76 78.52
C GLU A 277 -34.48 -142.14 78.67
N HIS A 278 -34.72 -142.75 77.52
CA HIS A 278 -34.76 -144.21 77.36
C HIS A 278 -33.38 -144.69 76.90
#